data_AF-A0A968XTC2-F1
#
_entry.id   AF-A0A968XTC2-F1
#
_cell.length_a   1.000
_cell.length_b   1.000
_cell.length_c   1.000
_cell.angle_alpha   90.00
_cell.angle_beta   90.00
_cell.angle_gamma   90.00
#
_symmetry.space_group_name_H-M   'P 1'
#
loop_
_entity.id
_entity.type
_entity.pdbx_description
1 polymer ?
#
loop_
_entity_poly.entity_id
_entity_poly.type
_entity_poly.pdbx_seq_one_letter_code
_entity_poly.pdbx_strand_id
1 'polypeptide(L)'
;FDAVFLSLEDNLLRIFGGDRVAGLMNAFRVEEDMPIESGMLTRSLEGAQKKVETYYYDLRKQVFEYDEVMNNQRRAIYAERRRVLEGQDLKEQMIKYAELTIDDIVEYYINPELPSEEWEVGKLVNKAKEFIYLLEDLQPAQLEDLSVEEIQAFLYEHVRIAYDRKEAQVDQIEPGLMRKAERFFILQQIDTLWREHLQQMDGLRETVGLRGYGQKDPLIEYKNEGYELFLEMMTSIRRNVVYSLFEFQPQVQPAAAQAQRV
;
A
#
# COMPACT_ATOMS: atom_id res chain seq x y z
N PHE A 1 -47.58 3.88 -26.38
CA PHE A 1 -47.17 5.29 -26.38
C PHE A 1 -47.10 5.67 -24.93
N ASP A 2 -45.90 5.64 -24.37
CA ASP A 2 -45.75 5.79 -22.92
C ASP A 2 -45.71 7.30 -22.62
N ALA A 3 -46.80 7.80 -22.05
CA ALA A 3 -46.86 9.16 -21.53
C ALA A 3 -46.14 9.17 -20.17
N VAL A 4 -45.20 10.09 -20.00
CA VAL A 4 -44.50 10.31 -18.73
C VAL A 4 -45.12 11.51 -18.04
N PHE A 5 -45.67 11.29 -16.84
CA PHE A 5 -46.21 12.32 -15.98
C PHE A 5 -45.18 12.63 -14.89
N LEU A 6 -44.93 13.92 -14.65
CA LEU A 6 -43.95 14.42 -13.69
C LEU A 6 -44.55 15.57 -12.89
N SER A 7 -44.23 15.63 -11.60
CA SER A 7 -44.62 16.76 -10.76
C SER A 7 -43.51 17.80 -10.72
N LEU A 8 -43.86 19.08 -10.73
CA LEU A 8 -42.90 20.18 -10.56
C LEU A 8 -42.26 20.19 -9.16
N GLU A 9 -42.82 19.42 -8.21
CA GLU A 9 -42.28 19.23 -6.86
C GLU A 9 -41.30 18.04 -6.76
N ASP A 10 -41.11 17.27 -7.83
CA ASP A 10 -40.23 16.10 -7.81
C ASP A 10 -38.79 16.49 -7.50
N ASN A 11 -38.09 15.60 -6.76
CA ASN A 11 -36.70 15.82 -6.34
C ASN A 11 -35.76 16.15 -7.50
N LEU A 12 -36.01 15.60 -8.69
CA LEU A 12 -35.26 15.89 -9.91
C LEU A 12 -35.28 17.39 -10.24
N LEU A 13 -36.48 17.98 -10.27
CA LEU A 13 -36.68 19.38 -10.61
C LEU A 13 -36.27 20.30 -9.47
N ARG A 14 -36.47 19.88 -8.22
CA ARG A 14 -36.06 20.62 -7.03
C ARG A 14 -34.54 20.76 -6.92
N ILE A 15 -33.78 19.71 -7.23
CA ILE A 15 -32.31 19.70 -7.08
C ILE A 15 -31.62 20.22 -8.34
N PHE A 16 -32.16 19.95 -9.55
CA PHE A 16 -31.45 20.20 -10.81
C PHE A 16 -32.17 21.15 -11.79
N GLY A 17 -33.43 21.50 -11.53
CA GLY A 17 -34.23 22.43 -12.35
C GLY A 17 -33.82 23.90 -12.19
N GLY A 18 -33.24 24.27 -11.05
CA GLY A 18 -32.74 25.61 -10.76
C GLY A 18 -33.81 26.72 -10.81
N ASP A 19 -33.38 27.98 -10.85
CA ASP A 19 -34.25 29.16 -10.77
C ASP A 19 -35.29 29.26 -11.90
N ARG A 20 -35.03 28.62 -13.05
CA ARG A 20 -35.94 28.64 -14.21
C ARG A 20 -37.23 27.86 -13.96
N VAL A 21 -37.16 26.70 -13.29
CA VAL A 21 -38.35 25.89 -12.99
C VAL A 21 -39.20 26.56 -11.91
N ALA A 22 -38.55 27.15 -10.89
CA ALA A 22 -39.22 27.96 -9.87
C ALA A 22 -39.84 29.24 -10.46
N GLY A 23 -39.17 29.89 -11.42
CA GLY A 23 -39.71 31.04 -12.14
C GLY A 23 -40.93 30.69 -13.00
N LEU A 24 -40.94 29.49 -13.61
CA LEU A 24 -42.09 29.00 -14.39
C LEU A 24 -43.29 28.67 -13.47
N MET A 25 -43.07 28.05 -12.32
CA MET A 25 -44.11 27.83 -11.29
C MET A 25 -44.81 29.14 -10.89
N ASN A 26 -44.03 30.19 -10.63
CA ASN A 26 -44.55 31.51 -10.25
C ASN A 26 -45.23 32.26 -11.41
N ALA A 27 -44.70 32.13 -12.64
CA ALA A 27 -45.21 32.83 -13.81
C ALA A 27 -46.54 32.25 -14.32
N PHE A 28 -46.72 30.93 -14.23
CA PHE A 28 -47.87 30.29 -14.83
C PHE A 28 -49.15 30.32 -13.97
N ARG A 29 -49.09 30.72 -12.68
CA ARG A 29 -50.25 30.75 -11.75
C ARG A 29 -51.22 29.58 -11.99
N VAL A 30 -50.65 28.39 -12.17
CA VAL A 30 -51.38 27.23 -12.68
C VAL A 30 -52.37 26.82 -11.61
N GLU A 31 -53.65 26.69 -11.94
CA GLU A 31 -54.60 26.02 -11.08
C GLU A 31 -54.09 24.59 -10.85
N GLU A 32 -54.03 24.13 -9.60
CA GLU A 32 -53.34 22.88 -9.17
C GLU A 32 -53.74 21.63 -9.99
N ASP A 33 -54.90 21.66 -10.65
CA ASP A 33 -55.50 20.54 -11.37
C ASP A 33 -55.35 20.57 -12.91
N MET A 34 -54.60 21.52 -13.48
CA MET A 34 -54.44 21.65 -14.93
C MET A 34 -53.11 21.04 -15.44
N PRO A 35 -53.15 20.04 -16.36
CA PRO A 35 -51.94 19.51 -16.97
C PRO A 35 -51.29 20.56 -17.88
N ILE A 36 -49.98 20.72 -17.73
CA ILE A 36 -49.19 21.70 -18.49
C ILE A 36 -48.39 20.97 -19.56
N GLU A 37 -48.65 21.29 -20.83
CA GLU A 37 -47.81 20.87 -21.94
C GLU A 37 -47.09 22.09 -22.51
N SER A 38 -45.77 22.19 -22.28
CA SER A 38 -44.95 23.28 -22.79
C SER A 38 -43.60 22.76 -23.25
N GLY A 39 -43.25 23.01 -24.52
CA GLY A 39 -41.93 22.66 -25.04
C GLY A 39 -40.77 23.36 -24.32
N MET A 40 -41.02 24.48 -23.62
CA MET A 40 -40.03 25.13 -22.75
C MET A 40 -39.79 24.34 -21.45
N LEU A 41 -40.86 23.78 -20.86
CA LEU A 41 -40.75 22.92 -19.67
C LEU A 41 -40.08 21.59 -20.03
N THR A 42 -40.46 20.97 -21.15
CA THR A 42 -39.80 19.74 -21.65
C THR A 42 -38.29 19.95 -21.85
N ARG A 43 -37.86 21.04 -22.50
CA ARG A 43 -36.42 21.35 -22.65
C ARG A 43 -35.71 21.62 -21.32
N SER A 44 -36.42 22.21 -20.36
CA SER A 44 -35.86 22.49 -19.03
C SER A 44 -35.70 21.19 -18.23
N LEU A 45 -36.64 20.26 -18.35
CA LEU A 45 -36.58 18.91 -17.81
C LEU A 45 -35.45 18.09 -18.43
N GLU A 46 -35.32 18.08 -19.76
CA GLU A 46 -34.20 17.43 -20.47
C GLU A 46 -32.85 17.98 -19.99
N GLY A 47 -32.75 19.30 -19.78
CA GLY A 47 -31.57 19.95 -19.23
C GLY A 47 -31.27 19.53 -17.78
N ALA A 48 -32.30 19.44 -16.93
CA ALA A 48 -32.16 18.94 -15.57
C ALA A 48 -31.72 17.47 -15.53
N GLN A 49 -32.33 16.63 -16.36
CA GLN A 49 -31.98 15.21 -16.51
C GLN A 49 -30.52 15.05 -16.97
N LYS A 50 -30.09 15.81 -17.99
CA LYS A 50 -28.70 15.79 -18.43
C LYS A 50 -27.73 16.17 -17.32
N LYS A 51 -28.05 17.16 -16.49
CA LYS A 51 -27.24 17.53 -15.33
C LYS A 51 -27.17 16.41 -14.29
N VAL A 52 -28.27 15.69 -14.07
CA VAL A 52 -28.31 14.54 -13.14
C VAL A 52 -27.43 13.40 -13.64
N GLU A 53 -27.55 13.08 -14.92
CA GLU A 53 -26.72 12.08 -15.57
C GLU A 53 -25.24 12.46 -15.50
N THR A 54 -24.89 13.71 -15.79
CA THR A 54 -23.52 14.22 -15.65
C THR A 54 -23.04 14.14 -14.20
N TYR A 55 -23.86 14.56 -13.22
CA TYR A 55 -23.51 14.50 -11.80
C TYR A 55 -23.21 13.07 -11.34
N TYR A 56 -24.09 12.11 -11.65
CA TYR A 56 -23.87 10.71 -11.29
C TYR A 56 -22.73 10.07 -12.09
N TYR A 57 -22.50 10.49 -13.33
CA TYR A 57 -21.36 10.07 -14.11
C TYR A 57 -20.04 10.52 -13.44
N ASP A 58 -19.94 11.80 -13.07
CA ASP A 58 -18.75 12.34 -12.43
C ASP A 58 -18.48 11.69 -11.08
N LEU A 59 -19.53 11.46 -10.28
CA LEU A 59 -19.42 10.75 -9.00
C LEU A 59 -18.87 9.33 -9.19
N ARG A 60 -19.40 8.58 -10.17
CA ARG A 60 -18.93 7.22 -10.48
C ARG A 60 -17.50 7.23 -11.01
N LYS A 61 -17.15 8.21 -11.85
CA LYS A 61 -15.80 8.39 -12.37
C LYS A 61 -14.82 8.59 -11.21
N GLN A 62 -15.15 9.47 -10.27
CA GLN A 62 -14.30 9.72 -9.12
C GLN A 62 -14.11 8.47 -8.25
N VAL A 63 -15.20 7.73 -7.95
CA VAL A 63 -15.11 6.45 -7.22
C VAL A 63 -14.21 5.46 -7.96
N PHE A 64 -14.37 5.34 -9.28
CA PHE A 64 -13.53 4.49 -10.12
C PHE A 64 -12.05 4.88 -10.06
N GLU A 65 -11.73 6.17 -10.07
CA GLU A 65 -10.35 6.66 -10.02
C GLU A 65 -9.68 6.36 -8.66
N TYR A 66 -10.42 6.42 -7.54
CA TYR A 66 -9.93 5.96 -6.23
C TYR A 66 -9.70 4.44 -6.23
N ASP A 67 -10.66 3.68 -6.74
CA ASP A 67 -10.59 2.22 -6.79
C ASP A 67 -9.45 1.73 -7.69
N GLU A 68 -9.11 2.47 -8.76
CA GLU A 68 -8.01 2.14 -9.66
C GLU A 68 -6.66 2.12 -8.93
N VAL A 69 -6.40 3.09 -8.05
CA VAL A 69 -5.18 3.16 -7.23
C VAL A 69 -5.08 1.90 -6.36
N MET A 70 -6.16 1.60 -5.63
CA MET A 70 -6.23 0.41 -4.76
C MET A 70 -6.08 -0.89 -5.54
N ASN A 71 -6.68 -0.97 -6.73
CA ASN A 71 -6.60 -2.15 -7.56
C ASN A 71 -5.20 -2.38 -8.13
N ASN A 72 -4.45 -1.31 -8.45
CA ASN A 72 -3.06 -1.41 -8.89
C ASN A 72 -2.15 -1.95 -7.78
N GLN A 73 -2.28 -1.40 -6.57
CA GLN A 73 -1.55 -1.87 -5.39
C GLN A 73 -1.91 -3.32 -5.04
N ARG A 74 -3.21 -3.66 -5.05
CA ARG A 74 -3.68 -5.04 -4.83
C ARG A 74 -3.08 -6.02 -5.83
N ARG A 75 -3.03 -5.66 -7.12
CA ARG A 75 -2.43 -6.50 -8.17
C ARG A 75 -0.95 -6.76 -7.89
N ALA A 76 -0.19 -5.74 -7.46
CA ALA A 76 1.21 -5.89 -7.11
C ALA A 76 1.41 -6.85 -5.92
N ILE A 77 0.66 -6.65 -4.83
CA ILE A 77 0.76 -7.49 -3.63
C ILE A 77 0.33 -8.92 -3.90
N TYR A 78 -0.75 -9.13 -4.65
CA TYR A 78 -1.23 -10.47 -4.94
C TYR A 78 -0.33 -11.22 -5.92
N ALA A 79 0.36 -10.50 -6.81
CA ALA A 79 1.39 -11.08 -7.64
C ALA A 79 2.58 -11.55 -6.78
N GLU A 80 3.06 -10.71 -5.86
CA GLU A 80 4.14 -11.09 -4.95
C GLU A 80 3.76 -12.27 -4.05
N ARG A 81 2.57 -12.20 -3.42
CA ARG A 81 2.04 -13.27 -2.58
C ARG A 81 1.93 -14.60 -3.33
N ARG A 82 1.51 -14.56 -4.60
CA ARG A 82 1.43 -15.75 -5.46
C ARG A 82 2.81 -16.33 -5.75
N ARG A 83 3.81 -15.49 -6.10
CA ARG A 83 5.20 -15.94 -6.31
C ARG A 83 5.74 -16.71 -5.11
N VAL A 84 5.50 -16.16 -3.91
CA VAL A 84 5.94 -16.76 -2.63
C VAL A 84 5.25 -18.09 -2.34
N LEU A 85 3.94 -18.18 -2.62
CA LEU A 85 3.17 -19.42 -2.48
C LEU A 85 3.66 -20.51 -3.45
N GLU A 86 3.97 -20.13 -4.68
CA GLU A 86 4.54 -21.02 -5.70
C GLU A 86 6.00 -21.42 -5.37
N GLY A 87 6.63 -20.76 -4.41
CA GLY A 87 7.98 -21.08 -3.91
C GLY A 87 9.09 -20.68 -4.88
N GLN A 88 8.84 -19.73 -5.78
CA GLN A 88 9.81 -19.26 -6.76
C GLN A 88 10.88 -18.41 -6.07
N ASP A 89 12.14 -18.81 -6.20
CA ASP A 89 13.34 -18.02 -5.85
C ASP A 89 13.33 -17.36 -4.46
N LEU A 90 12.78 -18.05 -3.44
CA LEU A 90 12.65 -17.51 -2.08
C LEU A 90 14.00 -17.08 -1.47
N LYS A 91 15.10 -17.79 -1.80
CA LYS A 91 16.46 -17.46 -1.34
C LYS A 91 16.88 -16.09 -1.84
N GLU A 92 16.82 -15.90 -3.14
CA GLU A 92 17.25 -14.69 -3.81
C GLU A 92 16.35 -13.51 -3.39
N GLN A 93 15.05 -13.75 -3.24
CA GLN A 93 14.14 -12.75 -2.71
C GLN A 93 14.52 -12.33 -1.29
N MET A 94 14.87 -13.28 -0.43
CA MET A 94 15.27 -13.00 0.96
C MET A 94 16.59 -12.25 1.04
N ILE A 95 17.59 -12.66 0.26
CA ILE A 95 18.88 -11.96 0.18
C ILE A 95 18.66 -10.53 -0.32
N LYS A 96 17.87 -10.35 -1.39
CA LYS A 96 17.51 -9.02 -1.89
C LYS A 96 16.79 -8.17 -0.84
N TYR A 97 15.93 -8.78 -0.03
CA TYR A 97 15.27 -8.10 1.08
C TYR A 97 16.28 -7.64 2.14
N ALA A 98 17.30 -8.43 2.45
CA ALA A 98 18.37 -8.03 3.34
C ALA A 98 19.26 -6.94 2.74
N GLU A 99 19.66 -7.06 1.47
CA GLU A 99 20.47 -6.06 0.75
C GLU A 99 19.77 -4.68 0.70
N LEU A 100 18.51 -4.64 0.29
CA LEU A 100 17.73 -3.39 0.28
C LEU A 100 17.47 -2.85 1.70
N THR A 101 17.44 -3.71 2.72
CA THR A 101 17.37 -3.24 4.12
C THR A 101 18.69 -2.60 4.55
N ILE A 102 19.83 -3.11 4.07
CA ILE A 102 21.13 -2.48 4.28
C ILE A 102 21.20 -1.15 3.54
N ASP A 103 20.71 -1.06 2.30
CA ASP A 103 20.68 0.20 1.54
C ASP A 103 19.92 1.28 2.29
N ASP A 104 18.74 0.95 2.79
CA ASP A 104 17.92 1.84 3.61
C ASP A 104 18.69 2.35 4.85
N ILE A 105 19.53 1.50 5.46
CA ILE A 105 20.35 1.86 6.63
C ILE A 105 21.54 2.73 6.22
N VAL A 106 22.22 2.39 5.11
CA VAL A 106 23.33 3.15 4.55
C VAL A 106 22.86 4.56 4.20
N GLU A 107 21.78 4.69 3.44
CA GLU A 107 21.20 5.97 3.02
C GLU A 107 20.83 6.86 4.22
N TYR A 108 20.37 6.25 5.32
CA TYR A 108 20.00 6.99 6.52
C TYR A 108 21.20 7.55 7.31
N TYR A 109 22.33 6.82 7.36
CA TYR A 109 23.49 7.18 8.19
C TYR A 109 24.68 7.76 7.40
N ILE A 110 24.65 7.66 6.08
CA ILE A 110 25.70 8.15 5.17
C ILE A 110 25.10 9.16 4.22
N ASN A 111 25.53 10.42 4.34
CA ASN A 111 25.22 11.45 3.37
C ASN A 111 26.43 11.66 2.44
N PRO A 112 26.36 11.27 1.16
CA PRO A 112 27.47 11.41 0.22
C PRO A 112 27.84 12.88 -0.08
N GLU A 113 26.98 13.84 0.28
CA GLU A 113 27.27 15.28 0.14
C GLU A 113 28.16 15.82 1.28
N LEU A 114 28.34 15.06 2.36
CA LEU A 114 29.17 15.43 3.50
C LEU A 114 30.54 14.71 3.46
N PRO A 115 31.59 15.28 4.07
CA PRO A 115 32.87 14.59 4.26
C PRO A 115 32.70 13.26 4.99
N SER A 116 33.52 12.26 4.67
CA SER A 116 33.42 10.92 5.26
C SER A 116 33.63 10.91 6.78
N GLU A 117 34.34 11.90 7.33
CA GLU A 117 34.51 12.06 8.78
C GLU A 117 33.21 12.43 9.51
N GLU A 118 32.20 12.95 8.80
CA GLU A 118 30.88 13.26 9.36
C GLU A 118 29.90 12.07 9.28
N TRP A 119 30.28 10.98 8.61
CA TRP A 119 29.41 9.82 8.47
C TRP A 119 29.24 9.07 9.80
N GLU A 120 28.02 8.66 10.10
CA GLU A 120 27.70 7.96 11.35
C GLU A 120 27.92 6.44 11.24
N VAL A 121 29.09 6.02 10.74
CA VAL A 121 29.45 4.62 10.42
C VAL A 121 29.23 3.69 11.62
N GLY A 122 29.58 4.13 12.83
CA GLY A 122 29.34 3.34 14.04
C GLY A 122 27.87 3.03 14.29
N LYS A 123 26.97 3.99 14.04
CA LYS A 123 25.51 3.79 14.20
C LYS A 123 24.95 2.92 13.08
N LEU A 124 25.44 3.09 11.85
CA LEU A 124 25.12 2.21 10.72
C LEU A 124 25.41 0.75 11.06
N VAL A 125 26.63 0.45 11.52
CA VAL A 125 27.04 -0.91 11.88
C VAL A 125 26.17 -1.47 13.00
N ASN A 126 25.90 -0.69 14.04
CA ASN A 126 25.01 -1.12 15.12
C ASN A 126 23.59 -1.42 14.60
N LYS A 127 23.06 -0.57 13.72
CA LYS A 127 21.72 -0.77 13.16
C LYS A 127 21.64 -2.00 12.26
N ALA A 128 22.68 -2.27 11.48
CA ALA A 128 22.78 -3.48 10.68
C ALA A 128 22.76 -4.74 11.57
N LYS A 129 23.49 -4.72 12.70
CA LYS A 129 23.50 -5.82 13.67
C LYS A 129 22.16 -6.05 14.36
N GLU A 130 21.36 -5.00 14.58
CA GLU A 130 20.00 -5.15 15.12
C GLU A 130 19.10 -5.97 14.19
N PHE A 131 19.21 -5.77 12.87
CA PHE A 131 18.43 -6.54 11.89
C PHE A 131 19.02 -7.92 11.63
N ILE A 132 20.35 -8.03 11.63
CA ILE A 132 21.10 -9.21 11.26
C ILE A 132 22.16 -9.45 12.34
N TYR A 133 21.76 -10.14 13.42
CA TYR A 133 22.66 -10.37 14.56
C TYR A 133 23.94 -11.13 14.18
N LEU A 134 23.92 -11.89 13.07
CA LEU A 134 25.06 -12.62 12.51
C LEU A 134 26.13 -11.72 11.84
N LEU A 135 25.95 -10.39 11.92
CA LEU A 135 26.97 -9.39 11.60
C LEU A 135 27.77 -8.98 12.84
N GLU A 136 27.76 -9.75 13.93
CA GLU A 136 28.38 -9.37 15.21
C GLU A 136 29.86 -9.00 15.10
N ASP A 137 30.57 -9.66 14.18
CA ASP A 137 32.00 -9.46 13.92
C ASP A 137 32.30 -8.18 13.12
N LEU A 138 31.30 -7.57 12.46
CA LEU A 138 31.46 -6.35 11.67
C LEU A 138 31.94 -5.16 12.53
N GLN A 139 33.06 -4.54 12.18
CA GLN A 139 33.62 -3.40 12.90
C GLN A 139 33.52 -2.11 12.07
N PRO A 140 33.22 -0.95 12.71
CA PRO A 140 33.17 0.34 12.01
C PRO A 140 34.46 0.67 11.25
N ALA A 141 35.62 0.35 11.82
CA ALA A 141 36.93 0.59 11.21
C ALA A 141 37.14 -0.12 9.85
N GLN A 142 36.31 -1.11 9.51
CA GLN A 142 36.36 -1.76 8.19
C GLN A 142 35.69 -0.92 7.09
N LEU A 143 34.94 0.11 7.45
CA LEU A 143 34.13 0.94 6.55
C LEU A 143 34.61 2.40 6.49
N GLU A 144 35.44 2.87 7.43
CA GLU A 144 35.82 4.29 7.59
C GLU A 144 36.55 4.89 6.37
N ASP A 145 37.30 4.10 5.62
CA ASP A 145 38.08 4.54 4.44
C ASP A 145 37.42 4.16 3.10
N LEU A 146 36.19 3.63 3.11
CA LEU A 146 35.51 3.16 1.92
C LEU A 146 34.57 4.22 1.34
N SER A 147 34.44 4.24 0.01
CA SER A 147 33.35 4.97 -0.67
C SER A 147 31.98 4.35 -0.36
N VAL A 148 30.90 5.09 -0.63
CA VAL A 148 29.53 4.61 -0.37
C VAL A 148 29.25 3.31 -1.13
N GLU A 149 29.67 3.23 -2.39
CA GLU A 149 29.50 2.04 -3.23
C GLU A 149 30.31 0.85 -2.70
N GLU A 150 31.52 1.09 -2.18
CA GLU A 150 32.34 0.07 -1.55
C GLU A 150 31.74 -0.41 -0.22
N ILE A 151 31.17 0.50 0.58
CA ILE A 151 30.44 0.16 1.82
C ILE A 151 29.25 -0.75 1.48
N GLN A 152 28.43 -0.39 0.49
CA GLN A 152 27.29 -1.21 0.07
C GLN A 152 27.73 -2.59 -0.39
N ALA A 153 28.71 -2.66 -1.30
CA ALA A 153 29.23 -3.93 -1.81
C ALA A 153 29.79 -4.81 -0.68
N PHE A 154 30.56 -4.22 0.24
CA PHE A 154 31.10 -4.90 1.40
C PHE A 154 30.00 -5.47 2.30
N LEU A 155 28.99 -4.65 2.62
CA LEU A 155 27.88 -5.09 3.46
C LEU A 155 27.02 -6.16 2.79
N TYR A 156 26.81 -6.11 1.47
CA TYR A 156 26.09 -7.15 0.74
C TYR A 156 26.80 -8.51 0.82
N GLU A 157 28.13 -8.54 0.68
CA GLU A 157 28.91 -9.77 0.86
C GLU A 157 28.73 -10.33 2.27
N HIS A 158 28.84 -9.47 3.29
CA HIS A 158 28.62 -9.85 4.68
C HIS A 158 27.19 -10.34 4.95
N VAL A 159 26.17 -9.72 4.35
CA VAL A 159 24.77 -10.17 4.42
C VAL A 159 24.60 -11.55 3.81
N ARG A 160 25.20 -11.82 2.64
CA ARG A 160 25.14 -13.14 1.98
C ARG A 160 25.79 -14.21 2.86
N ILE A 161 26.95 -13.92 3.44
CA ILE A 161 27.62 -14.83 4.38
C ILE A 161 26.76 -15.09 5.62
N ALA A 162 26.18 -14.05 6.21
CA ALA A 162 25.29 -14.16 7.36
C ALA A 162 24.05 -15.01 7.04
N TYR A 163 23.46 -14.79 5.87
CA TYR A 163 22.32 -15.56 5.39
C TYR A 163 22.68 -17.05 5.19
N ASP A 164 23.79 -17.36 4.51
CA ASP A 164 24.21 -18.75 4.28
C ASP A 164 24.51 -19.48 5.60
N ARG A 165 25.10 -18.77 6.58
CA ARG A 165 25.28 -19.28 7.95
C ARG A 165 23.92 -19.58 8.61
N LYS A 166 22.96 -18.66 8.49
CA LYS A 166 21.62 -18.83 9.06
C LYS A 166 20.87 -20.00 8.43
N GLU A 167 20.91 -20.10 7.11
CA GLU A 167 20.33 -21.22 6.36
C GLU A 167 20.92 -22.54 6.84
N ALA A 168 22.24 -22.65 6.93
CA ALA A 168 22.91 -23.86 7.40
C ALA A 168 22.52 -24.23 8.84
N GLN A 169 22.39 -23.24 9.75
CA GLN A 169 21.95 -23.47 11.13
C GLN A 169 20.51 -23.98 11.21
N VAL A 170 19.60 -23.41 10.41
CA VAL A 170 18.18 -23.80 10.39
C VAL A 170 17.99 -25.17 9.74
N ASP A 171 18.66 -25.44 8.62
CA ASP A 171 18.53 -26.70 7.89
C ASP A 171 19.23 -27.89 8.59
N GLN A 172 20.15 -27.63 9.53
CA GLN A 172 20.67 -28.66 10.44
C GLN A 172 19.59 -29.26 11.33
N ILE A 173 18.52 -28.52 11.62
CA ILE A 173 17.40 -29.00 12.43
C ILE A 173 16.46 -29.87 11.58
N GLU A 174 16.07 -29.38 10.40
CA GLU A 174 15.29 -30.12 9.42
C GLU A 174 15.65 -29.65 8.01
N PRO A 175 16.02 -30.56 7.08
CA PRO A 175 16.34 -30.18 5.70
C PRO A 175 15.19 -29.44 5.00
N GLY A 176 15.49 -28.25 4.45
CA GLY A 176 14.51 -27.40 3.76
C GLY A 176 13.59 -26.61 4.70
N LEU A 177 13.86 -26.59 6.00
CA LEU A 177 13.14 -25.77 6.97
C LEU A 177 13.32 -24.29 6.70
N MET A 178 14.51 -23.87 6.25
CA MET A 178 14.76 -22.48 5.89
C MET A 178 13.77 -21.98 4.82
N ARG A 179 13.53 -22.79 3.77
CA ARG A 179 12.55 -22.46 2.71
C ARG A 179 11.13 -22.33 3.23
N LYS A 180 10.74 -23.16 4.20
CA LYS A 180 9.44 -23.09 4.86
C LYS A 180 9.32 -21.83 5.72
N ALA A 181 10.38 -21.50 6.45
CA ALA A 181 10.44 -20.31 7.31
C ALA A 181 10.32 -19.02 6.49
N GLU A 182 11.07 -18.88 5.39
CA GLU A 182 10.98 -17.72 4.51
C GLU A 182 9.58 -17.53 3.95
N ARG A 183 9.01 -18.60 3.38
CA ARG A 183 7.63 -18.57 2.86
C ARG A 183 6.67 -18.11 3.94
N PHE A 184 6.79 -18.68 5.14
CA PHE A 184 5.94 -18.34 6.27
C PHE A 184 6.06 -16.85 6.64
N PHE A 185 7.27 -16.36 6.89
CA PHE A 185 7.48 -14.97 7.31
C PHE A 185 7.08 -13.98 6.23
N ILE A 186 7.42 -14.22 4.96
CA ILE A 186 7.03 -13.34 3.86
C ILE A 186 5.50 -13.27 3.76
N LEU A 187 4.80 -14.40 3.76
CA LEU A 187 3.33 -14.41 3.68
C LEU A 187 2.69 -13.76 4.90
N GLN A 188 3.19 -14.05 6.10
CA GLN A 188 2.68 -13.47 7.35
C GLN A 188 2.78 -11.94 7.31
N GLN A 189 3.93 -11.40 6.90
CA GLN A 189 4.15 -9.95 6.87
C GLN A 189 3.37 -9.28 5.75
N ILE A 190 3.28 -9.90 4.56
CA ILE A 190 2.40 -9.41 3.48
C ILE A 190 0.95 -9.34 3.96
N ASP A 191 0.42 -10.42 4.54
CA ASP A 191 -1.00 -10.51 4.92
C ASP A 191 -1.34 -9.52 6.06
N THR A 192 -0.43 -9.35 7.01
CA THR A 192 -0.62 -8.43 8.15
C THR A 192 -0.57 -6.97 7.70
N LEU A 193 0.51 -6.57 7.02
CA LEU A 193 0.73 -5.18 6.64
C LEU A 193 -0.19 -4.74 5.49
N TRP A 194 -0.58 -5.63 4.58
CA TRP A 194 -1.58 -5.30 3.57
C TRP A 194 -2.93 -4.95 4.20
N ARG A 195 -3.36 -5.69 5.24
CA ARG A 195 -4.60 -5.38 5.95
C ARG A 195 -4.53 -4.01 6.64
N GLU A 196 -3.41 -3.68 7.26
CA GLU A 196 -3.19 -2.37 7.89
C GLU A 196 -3.18 -1.26 6.84
N HIS A 197 -2.52 -1.47 5.69
CA HIS A 197 -2.53 -0.55 4.56
C HIS A 197 -3.93 -0.29 4.02
N LEU A 198 -4.79 -1.31 3.90
CA LEU A 198 -6.19 -1.12 3.50
C LEU A 198 -6.91 -0.16 4.46
N GLN A 199 -6.70 -0.30 5.78
CA GLN A 199 -7.28 0.60 6.78
C GLN A 199 -6.73 2.02 6.66
N GLN A 200 -5.42 2.16 6.43
CA GLN A 200 -4.80 3.46 6.20
C GLN A 200 -5.34 4.14 4.93
N MET A 201 -5.53 3.40 3.85
CA MET A 201 -6.09 3.91 2.59
C MET A 201 -7.56 4.32 2.71
N ASP A 202 -8.34 3.60 3.50
CA ASP A 202 -9.73 3.99 3.82
C ASP A 202 -9.74 5.31 4.61
N GLY A 203 -8.91 5.43 5.65
CA GLY A 203 -8.76 6.68 6.41
C GLY A 203 -8.22 7.84 5.55
N LEU A 204 -7.26 7.57 4.67
CA LEU A 204 -6.72 8.57 3.75
C LEU A 204 -7.83 9.12 2.85
N ARG A 205 -8.67 8.25 2.28
CA ARG A 205 -9.80 8.64 1.42
C ARG A 205 -10.75 9.61 2.12
N GLU A 206 -11.04 9.39 3.40
CA GLU A 206 -11.88 10.30 4.19
C GLU A 206 -11.18 11.64 4.42
N THR A 207 -9.91 11.62 4.83
CA THR A 207 -9.16 12.86 5.15
C THR A 207 -8.91 13.75 3.94
N VAL A 208 -8.56 13.20 2.76
CA VAL A 208 -8.38 14.02 1.54
C VAL A 208 -9.69 14.66 1.09
N GLY A 209 -10.83 13.99 1.32
CA GLY A 209 -12.15 14.55 1.08
C GLY A 209 -12.41 15.82 1.89
N LEU A 210 -11.90 15.88 3.12
CA LEU A 210 -11.97 17.06 3.99
C LEU A 210 -10.97 18.16 3.57
N ARG A 211 -9.88 17.83 2.87
CA ARG A 211 -8.87 18.80 2.41
C ARG A 211 -9.21 19.47 1.07
N GLY A 212 -10.22 18.98 0.34
CA GLY A 212 -10.70 19.60 -0.90
C GLY A 212 -11.13 21.07 -0.78
N TYR A 213 -11.34 21.57 0.44
CA TYR A 213 -11.60 22.99 0.71
C TYR A 213 -10.34 23.89 0.54
N GLY A 214 -9.14 23.31 0.42
CA GLY A 214 -7.85 24.00 0.37
C GLY A 214 -7.25 24.24 -1.02
N GLN A 215 -8.04 24.20 -2.10
CA GLN A 215 -7.61 24.41 -3.50
C GLN A 215 -6.65 23.34 -4.10
N LYS A 216 -6.46 22.21 -3.42
CA LYS A 216 -5.76 21.03 -3.97
C LYS A 216 -6.77 20.00 -4.45
N ASP A 217 -6.45 19.30 -5.53
CA ASP A 217 -7.28 18.20 -6.05
C ASP A 217 -7.18 16.97 -5.10
N PRO A 218 -8.28 16.56 -4.45
CA PRO A 218 -8.27 15.44 -3.51
C PRO A 218 -7.82 14.11 -4.13
N LEU A 219 -8.04 13.90 -5.41
CA LEU A 219 -7.63 12.67 -6.09
C LEU A 219 -6.10 12.64 -6.29
N ILE A 220 -5.49 13.78 -6.58
CA ILE A 220 -4.04 13.89 -6.73
C ILE A 220 -3.36 13.63 -5.39
N GLU A 221 -3.84 14.26 -4.31
CA GLU A 221 -3.27 14.04 -2.97
C GLU A 221 -3.44 12.58 -2.53
N TYR A 222 -4.60 11.96 -2.80
CA TYR A 222 -4.81 10.53 -2.52
C TYR A 222 -3.84 9.63 -3.27
N LYS A 223 -3.59 9.91 -4.55
CA LYS A 223 -2.63 9.15 -5.36
C LYS A 223 -1.22 9.27 -4.81
N ASN A 224 -0.80 10.47 -4.42
CA ASN A 224 0.54 10.72 -3.90
C ASN A 224 0.72 10.11 -2.49
N GLU A 225 -0.12 10.50 -1.52
CA GLU A 225 -0.04 9.97 -0.15
C GLU A 225 -0.26 8.45 -0.12
N GLY A 226 -1.18 7.94 -0.94
CA GLY A 226 -1.43 6.51 -1.04
C GLY A 226 -0.27 5.72 -1.67
N TYR A 227 0.53 6.35 -2.52
CA TYR A 227 1.75 5.76 -3.05
C TYR A 227 2.85 5.72 -2.00
N GLU A 228 3.06 6.79 -1.24
CA GLU A 228 4.02 6.81 -0.13
C GLU A 228 3.68 5.75 0.93
N LEU A 229 2.42 5.66 1.36
CA LEU A 229 1.96 4.60 2.28
C LEU A 229 2.24 3.19 1.74
N PHE A 230 2.08 3.00 0.43
CA PHE A 230 2.38 1.72 -0.21
C PHE A 230 3.88 1.41 -0.21
N LEU A 231 4.74 2.38 -0.48
CA LEU A 231 6.20 2.21 -0.40
C LEU A 231 6.64 1.91 1.03
N GLU A 232 6.12 2.65 2.01
CA GLU A 232 6.37 2.42 3.43
C GLU A 232 5.98 1.00 3.83
N MET A 233 4.78 0.55 3.45
CA MET A 233 4.32 -0.83 3.69
C MET A 233 5.29 -1.86 3.08
N MET A 234 5.70 -1.67 1.82
CA MET A 234 6.63 -2.59 1.16
C MET A 234 8.00 -2.65 1.85
N THR A 235 8.49 -1.50 2.32
CA THR A 235 9.72 -1.39 3.11
C THR A 235 9.57 -2.07 4.47
N SER A 236 8.44 -1.89 5.17
CA SER A 236 8.14 -2.57 6.42
C SER A 236 8.03 -4.10 6.25
N ILE A 237 7.40 -4.59 5.17
CA ILE A 237 7.35 -6.02 4.85
C ILE A 237 8.78 -6.56 4.80
N ARG A 238 9.61 -5.96 3.95
CA ARG A 238 11.00 -6.38 3.75
C ARG A 238 11.80 -6.40 5.06
N ARG A 239 11.83 -5.28 5.79
CA ARG A 239 12.61 -5.15 7.03
C ARG A 239 12.14 -6.12 8.11
N ASN A 240 10.84 -6.27 8.29
CA ASN A 240 10.28 -7.15 9.31
C ASN A 240 10.52 -8.62 8.98
N VAL A 241 10.48 -8.99 7.70
CA VAL A 241 10.80 -10.36 7.25
C VAL A 241 12.26 -10.68 7.55
N VAL A 242 13.20 -9.79 7.20
CA VAL A 242 14.63 -9.96 7.48
C VAL A 242 14.85 -10.16 8.98
N TYR A 243 14.32 -9.23 9.80
CA TYR A 243 14.44 -9.31 11.25
C TYR A 243 13.88 -10.64 11.80
N SER A 244 12.65 -10.99 11.42
CA SER A 244 11.97 -12.20 11.90
C SER A 244 12.71 -13.48 11.51
N LEU A 245 13.30 -13.52 10.32
CA LEU A 245 14.05 -14.68 9.84
C LEU A 245 15.36 -14.85 10.62
N PHE A 246 16.09 -13.78 10.91
CA PHE A 246 17.31 -13.88 11.71
C PHE A 246 16.98 -14.22 13.17
N GLU A 247 15.93 -13.65 13.76
CA GLU A 247 15.48 -14.02 15.11
C GLU A 247 14.89 -15.44 15.21
N PHE A 248 14.54 -16.07 14.09
CA PHE A 248 13.94 -17.39 14.08
C PHE A 248 14.87 -18.46 14.67
N GLN A 249 14.46 -19.05 15.79
CA GLN A 249 15.14 -20.18 16.43
C GLN A 249 14.18 -21.37 16.49
N PRO A 250 14.23 -22.30 15.51
CA PRO A 250 13.37 -23.46 15.53
C PRO A 250 13.72 -24.37 16.70
N GLN A 251 12.70 -24.79 17.46
CA GLN A 251 12.88 -25.81 18.48
C GLN A 251 12.70 -27.20 17.87
N VAL A 252 13.63 -28.12 18.18
CA VAL A 252 13.45 -29.53 17.85
C VAL A 252 12.29 -30.04 18.71
N GLN A 253 11.15 -30.32 18.09
CA GLN A 253 10.05 -30.95 18.81
C GLN A 253 10.49 -32.40 19.09
N PRO A 254 10.70 -32.81 20.36
CA PRO A 254 11.10 -34.18 20.64
C PRO A 254 10.00 -35.08 20.08
N ALA A 255 10.38 -36.02 19.20
CA ALA A 255 9.47 -36.95 18.58
C ALA A 255 8.53 -37.49 19.66
N ALA A 256 7.25 -37.13 19.59
CA ALA A 256 6.26 -37.58 20.55
C ALA A 256 6.42 -39.10 20.64
N ALA A 257 6.84 -39.58 21.81
CA ALA A 257 6.93 -41.00 22.08
C ALA A 257 5.63 -41.60 21.57
N GLN A 258 5.73 -42.50 20.60
CA GLN A 258 4.65 -43.36 20.18
C GLN A 258 4.30 -44.21 21.40
N ALA A 259 3.57 -43.60 22.33
CA ALA A 259 3.02 -44.23 23.51
C ALA A 259 1.84 -45.05 23.00
N GLN A 260 2.20 -46.28 22.59
CA GLN A 260 1.47 -47.50 22.95
C GLN A 260 0.00 -47.25 23.25
N ARG A 261 -0.83 -47.30 22.21
CA ARG A 261 -2.17 -47.86 22.35
C ARG A 261 -2.13 -49.24 21.72
N VAL A 262 -1.75 -50.18 22.58
CA VAL A 262 -2.09 -51.61 22.46
C VAL A 262 -3.60 -51.75 22.54
#